data_AF-A0ABD5PG63-F1
#
_entry.id   AF-A0ABD5PG63-F1
#
_cell.length_a   1.000
_cell.length_b   1.000
_cell.length_c   1.000
_cell.angle_alpha   90.00
_cell.angle_beta   90.00
_cell.angle_gamma   90.00
#
_symmetry.space_group_name_H-M   'P 1'
#
loop_
_entity.id
_entity.type
_entity.pdbx_description
1 polymer ?
#
loop_
_entity_poly.entity_id
_entity_poly.type
_entity_poly.pdbx_seq_one_letter_code
_entity_poly.pdbx_strand_id
1 'polypeptide(L)'
;MTPRFTRRDFVRAGGVAAVATLAGCGAGGGDPSPGNASENESAGGNATASGDGATDGDVAGGGTDAVAGGGDAAIVGQTVEYPSLEFLVTEATTIPTLQRGTVELEPDEGMTFYRLRYAFRNVDDAYLALGFDAFELDDGTGERHDVEDFFSPELLANFGGLALAPGEMQTATATFEIPVDAPAPTLHVTPSVRRLPADFEALPEAAVDVVSAAETPATLTQTFRNVPGVGEEARVAGITARVADVAFVDEVPEFDRPEGVEYAVVDLSVANDSAIPIVADVGGVGGMALTDALGRSFARRLELPGEFEGRPAYDGELVEPGQSAAGVRIVEVAPDASPLYFTYAVASDLWAVGTGEAVNKLVWRLR
;
A
#
# COMPACT_ATOMS: atom_id res chain seq x y z
N MET A 1 -22.66 21.75 16.78
CA MET A 1 -21.50 22.09 17.64
C MET A 1 -20.62 20.86 17.64
N THR A 2 -19.55 20.88 16.84
CA THR A 2 -18.55 19.81 16.81
C THR A 2 -17.68 19.95 18.05
N PRO A 3 -17.52 18.91 18.88
CA PRO A 3 -16.68 19.00 20.08
C PRO A 3 -15.21 19.15 19.67
N ARG A 4 -14.53 20.15 20.23
CA ARG A 4 -13.08 20.34 20.11
C ARG A 4 -12.39 19.67 21.28
N PHE A 5 -11.36 18.90 21.01
CA PHE A 5 -10.55 18.24 22.02
C PHE A 5 -9.09 18.59 21.80
N THR A 6 -8.36 18.86 22.89
CA THR A 6 -6.90 18.88 22.84
C THR A 6 -6.35 17.46 22.90
N ARG A 7 -5.16 17.20 22.37
CA ARG A 7 -4.49 15.88 22.42
C ARG A 7 -4.44 15.32 23.83
N ARG A 8 -4.11 16.15 24.82
CA ARG A 8 -4.07 15.78 26.25
C ARG A 8 -5.43 15.36 26.82
N ASP A 9 -6.52 15.96 26.35
CA ASP A 9 -7.87 15.57 26.75
C ASP A 9 -8.26 14.22 26.15
N PHE A 10 -7.84 13.96 24.91
CA PHE A 10 -8.12 12.71 24.21
C PHE A 10 -7.32 11.52 24.76
N VAL A 11 -6.01 11.67 25.00
CA VAL A 11 -5.17 10.61 25.61
C VAL A 11 -5.66 10.26 27.02
N ARG A 12 -6.12 11.24 27.80
CA ARG A 12 -6.72 11.01 29.12
C ARG A 12 -8.06 10.28 29.05
N ALA A 13 -8.86 10.50 28.01
CA ALA A 13 -10.11 9.79 27.79
C ALA A 13 -9.89 8.36 27.28
N GLY A 14 -8.90 8.13 26.41
CA GLY A 14 -8.57 6.81 25.85
C GLY A 14 -7.78 5.89 26.79
N GLY A 15 -6.91 6.44 27.64
CA GLY A 15 -6.07 5.66 28.56
C GLY A 15 -6.82 4.88 29.66
N VAL A 16 -8.09 5.22 29.93
CA VAL A 16 -8.93 4.50 30.91
C VAL A 16 -9.60 3.27 30.29
N ALA A 17 -9.66 3.16 28.96
CA ALA A 17 -10.36 2.06 28.27
C ALA A 17 -9.45 0.86 27.88
N ALA A 18 -8.12 0.99 27.92
CA ALA A 18 -7.20 -0.01 27.37
C ALA A 18 -6.59 -1.02 28.38
N VAL A 19 -6.95 -0.98 29.67
CA VAL A 19 -6.30 -1.82 30.71
C VAL A 19 -7.15 -3.03 31.16
N ALA A 20 -8.29 -3.29 30.53
CA ALA A 20 -9.16 -4.41 30.93
C ALA A 20 -9.46 -5.36 29.77
N THR A 21 -8.52 -6.26 29.46
CA THR A 21 -8.73 -7.69 29.13
C THR A 21 -7.51 -8.31 28.44
N LEU A 22 -6.50 -8.74 29.21
CA LEU A 22 -5.64 -9.86 28.83
C LEU A 22 -5.31 -10.66 30.10
N ALA A 23 -6.24 -11.54 30.47
CA ALA A 23 -6.08 -12.51 31.55
C ALA A 23 -6.52 -13.91 31.06
N GLY A 24 -5.58 -14.85 31.03
CA GLY A 24 -5.78 -16.31 30.90
C GLY A 24 -5.89 -16.82 29.46
N CYS A 25 -5.32 -17.94 29.02
CA CYS A 25 -4.61 -19.12 29.59
C CYS A 25 -3.93 -19.81 28.37
N GLY A 26 -2.91 -20.67 28.42
CA GLY A 26 -2.19 -21.35 29.48
C GLY A 26 -1.04 -22.17 28.87
N ALA A 27 -0.06 -22.50 29.72
CA ALA A 27 1.10 -23.31 29.38
C ALA A 27 0.79 -24.81 29.48
N GLY A 28 1.32 -25.61 28.55
CA GLY A 28 1.36 -27.08 28.64
C GLY A 28 2.16 -27.67 27.49
N GLY A 29 3.36 -28.20 27.76
CA GLY A 29 4.30 -28.68 26.75
C GLY A 29 4.23 -30.18 26.46
N GLY A 30 5.07 -30.61 25.51
CA GLY A 30 5.41 -32.01 25.24
C GLY A 30 5.76 -32.29 23.77
N ASP A 31 7.05 -32.23 23.44
CA ASP A 31 7.70 -32.92 22.29
C ASP A 31 7.99 -34.40 22.69
N PRO A 32 8.38 -35.39 21.83
CA PRO A 32 8.82 -35.30 20.43
C PRO A 32 8.37 -36.45 19.44
N SER A 33 8.51 -36.19 18.12
CA SER A 33 8.97 -37.03 16.95
C SER A 33 8.66 -38.57 16.82
N PRO A 34 8.95 -39.24 15.67
CA PRO A 34 8.73 -38.95 14.24
C PRO A 34 8.13 -40.19 13.49
N GLY A 35 7.74 -40.05 12.20
CA GLY A 35 7.19 -41.18 11.42
C GLY A 35 7.40 -41.08 9.91
N ASN A 36 8.19 -42.01 9.38
CA ASN A 36 8.69 -42.21 8.02
C ASN A 36 7.69 -42.21 6.83
N ALA A 37 8.25 -41.74 5.70
CA ALA A 37 8.29 -42.32 4.34
C ALA A 37 6.99 -42.62 3.58
N SER A 38 6.90 -42.07 2.37
CA SER A 38 6.96 -42.88 1.13
C SER A 38 7.15 -41.99 -0.11
N GLU A 39 8.05 -42.46 -0.97
CA GLU A 39 8.32 -41.99 -2.33
C GLU A 39 7.10 -42.22 -3.25
N ASN A 40 6.89 -41.35 -4.24
CA ASN A 40 6.51 -41.81 -5.57
C ASN A 40 6.92 -40.82 -6.67
N GLU A 41 7.42 -41.40 -7.76
CA GLU A 41 8.04 -40.75 -8.90
C GLU A 41 7.04 -40.24 -9.94
N SER A 42 7.55 -39.36 -10.80
CA SER A 42 7.40 -39.32 -12.27
C SER A 42 6.57 -38.22 -12.95
N ALA A 43 7.30 -37.53 -13.85
CA ALA A 43 6.93 -36.98 -15.16
C ALA A 43 5.91 -35.82 -15.19
N GLY A 44 6.17 -34.65 -15.75
CA GLY A 44 6.91 -34.34 -16.97
C GLY A 44 5.96 -33.56 -17.88
N GLY A 45 6.30 -32.33 -18.28
CA GLY A 45 5.39 -31.51 -19.08
C GLY A 45 5.90 -30.10 -19.37
N ASN A 46 6.94 -30.04 -20.21
CA ASN A 46 7.49 -28.82 -20.78
C ASN A 46 6.48 -28.22 -21.78
N ALA A 47 6.05 -26.97 -21.59
CA ALA A 47 5.27 -26.23 -22.60
C ALA A 47 5.75 -24.78 -22.68
N THR A 48 6.75 -24.57 -23.54
CA THR A 48 7.05 -23.32 -24.23
C THR A 48 5.82 -22.81 -24.98
N ALA A 49 5.44 -21.57 -24.73
CA ALA A 49 4.62 -20.78 -25.64
C ALA A 49 5.30 -19.41 -25.85
N SER A 50 5.88 -19.26 -27.03
CA SER A 50 6.30 -17.99 -27.61
C SER A 50 5.06 -17.20 -28.05
N GLY A 51 5.05 -15.89 -27.82
CA GLY A 51 4.02 -14.98 -28.32
C GLY A 51 4.51 -13.54 -28.24
N ASP A 52 4.63 -12.91 -29.41
CA ASP A 52 5.31 -11.65 -29.66
C ASP A 52 4.59 -10.40 -29.14
N GLY A 53 5.38 -9.46 -28.59
CA GLY A 53 5.54 -8.14 -29.18
C GLY A 53 4.36 -7.16 -29.19
N ALA A 54 4.29 -6.32 -28.15
CA ALA A 54 3.86 -4.94 -28.28
C ALA A 54 4.64 -4.08 -27.26
N THR A 55 5.82 -3.59 -27.67
CA THR A 55 6.52 -2.51 -26.98
C THR A 55 5.79 -1.21 -27.30
N ASP A 56 4.90 -0.78 -26.41
CA ASP A 56 4.47 0.62 -26.39
C ASP A 56 5.59 1.44 -25.74
N GLY A 57 6.04 2.46 -26.48
CA GLY A 57 7.25 3.21 -26.19
C GLY A 57 7.13 4.00 -24.89
N ASP A 58 8.06 3.71 -23.97
CA ASP A 58 8.44 4.62 -22.90
C ASP A 58 8.81 5.98 -23.51
N VAL A 59 7.95 6.95 -23.30
CA VAL A 59 8.33 8.36 -23.40
C VAL A 59 9.20 8.63 -22.17
N ALA A 60 10.52 8.60 -22.37
CA ALA A 60 11.48 9.15 -21.44
C ALA A 60 11.08 10.61 -21.14
N GLY A 61 10.44 10.83 -19.99
CA GLY A 61 10.15 12.15 -19.45
C GLY A 61 11.46 12.89 -19.24
N GLY A 62 11.56 14.07 -19.85
CA GLY A 62 12.77 14.89 -19.86
C GLY A 62 13.18 15.36 -18.47
N GLY A 63 14.51 15.45 -18.29
CA GLY A 63 15.27 15.93 -17.14
C GLY A 63 14.48 16.62 -16.02
N THR A 64 14.25 15.87 -14.96
CA THR A 64 13.97 16.39 -13.62
C THR A 64 15.20 16.13 -12.76
N ASP A 65 15.64 17.14 -12.00
CA ASP A 65 16.82 17.07 -11.13
C ASP A 65 16.63 15.96 -10.08
N ALA A 66 17.16 14.77 -10.39
CA ALA A 66 17.23 13.66 -9.48
C ALA A 66 18.49 13.77 -8.63
N VAL A 67 18.37 13.39 -7.35
CA VAL A 67 19.48 13.36 -6.40
C VAL A 67 19.68 11.92 -5.95
N ALA A 68 20.93 11.46 -5.89
CA ALA A 68 21.22 10.11 -5.42
C ALA A 68 20.98 10.00 -3.90
N GLY A 69 20.41 8.89 -3.44
CA GLY A 69 20.30 8.58 -2.02
C GLY A 69 21.67 8.59 -1.32
N GLY A 70 21.76 9.22 -0.14
CA GLY A 70 23.03 9.47 0.55
C GLY A 70 23.87 10.62 -0.01
N GLY A 71 23.33 11.41 -0.95
CA GLY A 71 23.92 12.61 -1.52
C GLY A 71 23.54 13.91 -0.79
N ASP A 72 23.64 15.04 -1.49
CA ASP A 72 23.18 16.34 -0.99
C ASP A 72 21.66 16.30 -0.68
N ALA A 73 21.18 17.20 0.18
CA ALA A 73 19.76 17.27 0.51
C ALA A 73 18.92 17.59 -0.74
N ALA A 74 17.91 16.77 -1.01
CA ALA A 74 16.90 17.05 -2.03
C ALA A 74 15.93 18.13 -1.52
N ILE A 75 15.11 18.68 -2.42
CA ILE A 75 14.00 19.60 -2.06
C ILE A 75 12.65 19.00 -2.48
N VAL A 76 11.53 19.58 -2.01
CA VAL A 76 10.19 19.14 -2.42
C VAL A 76 10.05 19.21 -3.94
N GLY A 77 9.56 18.13 -4.55
CA GLY A 77 9.45 17.99 -6.00
C GLY A 77 10.71 17.47 -6.68
N GLN A 78 11.79 17.13 -5.97
CA GLN A 78 12.93 16.38 -6.53
C GLN A 78 12.84 14.90 -6.18
N THR A 79 13.19 14.05 -7.14
CA THR A 79 13.26 12.59 -6.94
C THR A 79 14.58 12.24 -6.26
N VAL A 80 14.50 11.46 -5.19
CA VAL A 80 15.63 10.76 -4.60
C VAL A 80 15.71 9.37 -5.23
N GLU A 81 16.83 9.08 -5.90
CA GLU A 81 17.06 7.82 -6.61
C GLU A 81 17.93 6.86 -5.79
N TYR A 82 17.43 5.65 -5.62
CA TYR A 82 18.16 4.49 -5.14
C TYR A 82 18.23 3.43 -6.24
N PRO A 83 19.13 2.42 -6.15
CA PRO A 83 19.23 1.37 -7.15
C PRO A 83 17.92 0.58 -7.42
N SER A 84 17.05 0.45 -6.42
CA SER A 84 15.78 -0.31 -6.50
C SER A 84 14.52 0.52 -6.25
N LEU A 85 14.67 1.75 -5.78
CA LEU A 85 13.57 2.55 -5.28
C LEU A 85 13.75 3.99 -5.72
N GLU A 86 12.66 4.65 -6.07
CA GLU A 86 12.59 6.10 -6.15
C GLU A 86 11.69 6.62 -5.04
N PHE A 87 12.08 7.75 -4.46
CA PHE A 87 11.33 8.46 -3.43
C PHE A 87 11.12 9.91 -3.84
N LEU A 88 9.92 10.44 -3.64
CA LEU A 88 9.59 11.82 -3.97
C LEU A 88 8.68 12.41 -2.91
N VAL A 89 9.07 13.54 -2.31
CA VAL A 89 8.14 14.39 -1.55
C VAL A 89 7.46 15.33 -2.54
N THR A 90 6.14 15.20 -2.66
CA THR A 90 5.32 15.92 -3.65
C THR A 90 4.70 17.19 -3.09
N GLU A 91 4.39 17.21 -1.79
CA GLU A 91 3.76 18.34 -1.12
C GLU A 91 4.26 18.41 0.33
N ALA A 92 4.52 19.62 0.81
CA ALA A 92 4.80 19.91 2.20
C ALA A 92 3.93 21.10 2.62
N THR A 93 3.15 20.95 3.68
CA THR A 93 2.18 21.97 4.07
C THR A 93 1.92 21.98 5.57
N THR A 94 1.81 23.17 6.13
CA THR A 94 1.35 23.35 7.52
C THR A 94 -0.17 23.35 7.54
N ILE A 95 -0.77 22.57 8.43
CA ILE A 95 -2.21 22.54 8.62
C ILE A 95 -2.58 22.90 10.07
N PRO A 96 -3.63 23.70 10.27
CA PRO A 96 -3.98 24.19 11.60
C PRO A 96 -4.67 23.13 12.47
N THR A 97 -5.32 22.16 11.84
CA THR A 97 -6.04 21.07 12.51
C THR A 97 -5.95 19.79 11.69
N LEU A 98 -6.08 18.67 12.38
CA LEU A 98 -6.23 17.35 11.77
C LEU A 98 -7.68 16.89 11.87
N GLN A 99 -8.19 16.32 10.78
CA GLN A 99 -9.54 15.76 10.74
C GLN A 99 -9.48 14.26 10.46
N ARG A 100 -10.11 13.45 11.33
CA ARG A 100 -10.32 12.01 11.11
C ARG A 100 -11.77 11.66 11.36
N GLY A 101 -12.50 11.39 10.28
CA GLY A 101 -13.95 11.24 10.33
C GLY A 101 -14.60 12.51 10.88
N THR A 102 -15.29 12.39 12.01
CA THR A 102 -15.98 13.52 12.67
C THR A 102 -15.14 14.20 13.76
N VAL A 103 -13.91 13.74 14.00
CA VAL A 103 -13.04 14.28 15.05
C VAL A 103 -12.08 15.30 14.44
N GLU A 104 -12.06 16.49 15.01
CA GLU A 104 -11.10 17.56 14.73
C GLU A 104 -10.14 17.66 15.92
N LEU A 105 -8.85 17.69 15.63
CA LEU A 105 -7.79 17.83 16.62
C LEU A 105 -6.97 19.07 16.33
N GLU A 106 -6.72 19.81 17.40
CA GLU A 106 -5.80 20.93 17.44
C GLU A 106 -4.43 20.41 17.92
N PRO A 107 -3.33 20.96 17.38
CA PRO A 107 -2.00 20.69 17.91
C PRO A 107 -1.91 21.20 19.37
N ASP A 108 -0.94 20.67 20.11
CA ASP A 108 -0.57 21.15 21.43
C ASP A 108 -0.16 22.62 21.39
N GLU A 109 -0.25 23.29 22.55
CA GLU A 109 0.07 24.72 22.65
C GLU A 109 1.50 25.01 22.19
N GLY A 110 1.64 25.90 21.21
CA GLY A 110 2.94 26.26 20.60
C GLY A 110 3.38 25.33 19.46
N MET A 111 2.58 24.32 19.11
CA MET A 111 2.86 23.38 18.04
C MET A 111 1.95 23.61 16.82
N THR A 112 2.33 23.02 15.69
CA THR A 112 1.55 22.97 14.46
C THR A 112 1.69 21.61 13.80
N PHE A 113 0.70 21.23 12.99
CA PHE A 113 0.82 20.02 12.19
C PHE A 113 1.51 20.33 10.87
N TYR A 114 2.53 19.55 10.56
CA TYR A 114 3.27 19.61 9.32
C TYR A 114 2.99 18.33 8.52
N ARG A 115 2.32 18.48 7.38
CA ARG A 115 1.87 17.36 6.55
C ARG A 115 2.70 17.25 5.29
N LEU A 116 3.24 16.06 5.06
CA LEU A 116 3.98 15.70 3.86
C LEU A 116 3.17 14.70 3.04
N ARG A 117 3.08 14.92 1.73
CA ARG A 117 2.67 13.90 0.77
C ARG A 117 3.89 13.41 0.01
N TYR A 118 4.05 12.10 -0.07
CA TYR A 118 5.19 11.50 -0.71
C TYR A 118 4.79 10.27 -1.52
N ALA A 119 5.69 9.85 -2.41
CA ALA A 119 5.53 8.70 -3.26
C ALA A 119 6.78 7.82 -3.24
N PHE A 120 6.58 6.51 -3.34
CA PHE A 120 7.63 5.52 -3.58
C PHE A 120 7.32 4.78 -4.87
N ARG A 121 8.35 4.56 -5.71
CA ARG A 121 8.23 3.72 -6.91
C ARG A 121 9.27 2.62 -6.89
N ASN A 122 8.83 1.39 -7.10
CA ASN A 122 9.73 0.26 -7.32
C ASN A 122 10.27 0.33 -8.75
N VAL A 123 11.57 0.59 -8.89
CA VAL A 123 12.28 0.61 -10.18
C VAL A 123 13.08 -0.66 -10.45
N ASP A 124 13.03 -1.61 -9.51
CA ASP A 124 13.60 -2.94 -9.66
C ASP A 124 12.71 -3.82 -10.55
N ASP A 125 13.29 -4.89 -11.08
CA ASP A 125 12.58 -5.94 -11.82
C ASP A 125 11.96 -6.98 -10.87
N ALA A 126 12.28 -6.92 -9.57
CA ALA A 126 11.77 -7.79 -8.52
C ALA A 126 10.70 -7.11 -7.65
N TYR A 127 9.87 -7.92 -6.97
CA TYR A 127 9.01 -7.42 -5.90
C TYR A 127 9.87 -6.96 -4.72
N LEU A 128 9.49 -5.82 -4.15
CA LEU A 128 10.14 -5.27 -2.96
C LEU A 128 9.18 -5.29 -1.78
N ALA A 129 9.65 -5.74 -0.62
CA ALA A 129 9.05 -5.31 0.63
C ALA A 129 9.79 -4.05 1.12
N LEU A 130 9.07 -2.95 1.30
CA LEU A 130 9.59 -1.67 1.75
C LEU A 130 9.24 -1.46 3.23
N GLY A 131 10.24 -1.08 4.01
CA GLY A 131 10.15 -0.58 5.37
C GLY A 131 10.98 0.68 5.53
N PHE A 132 11.04 1.20 6.76
CA PHE A 132 11.88 2.35 7.09
C PHE A 132 12.53 2.12 8.45
N ASP A 133 13.83 2.36 8.50
CA ASP A 133 14.59 2.36 9.75
C ASP A 133 14.45 3.73 10.45
N ALA A 134 14.21 4.79 9.67
CA ALA A 134 13.88 6.13 10.16
C ALA A 134 12.97 6.87 9.16
N PHE A 135 12.00 7.61 9.70
CA PHE A 135 11.14 8.55 8.96
C PHE A 135 10.80 9.71 9.90
N GLU A 136 11.71 10.67 10.01
CA GLU A 136 11.73 11.69 11.07
C GLU A 136 11.86 13.09 10.46
N LEU A 137 11.23 14.09 11.07
CA LEU A 137 11.36 15.49 10.66
C LEU A 137 12.25 16.25 11.66
N ASP A 138 13.43 16.69 11.24
CA ASP A 138 14.26 17.63 12.02
C ASP A 138 13.65 19.03 11.89
N ASP A 139 13.37 19.72 12.99
CA ASP A 139 12.73 21.04 12.97
C ASP A 139 13.71 22.22 12.68
N GLY A 140 15.00 21.93 12.50
CA GLY A 140 16.07 22.90 12.28
C GLY A 140 16.73 23.38 13.58
N THR A 141 16.27 22.89 14.74
CA THR A 141 16.93 23.08 16.04
C THR A 141 17.77 21.87 16.47
N GLY A 142 17.71 20.78 15.68
CA GLY A 142 18.33 19.48 15.98
C GLY A 142 17.43 18.54 16.77
N GLU A 143 16.17 18.92 17.01
CA GLU A 143 15.13 18.01 17.53
C GLU A 143 14.45 17.29 16.36
N ARG A 144 14.35 15.97 16.48
CA ARG A 144 13.69 15.11 15.50
C ARG A 144 12.31 14.70 16.00
N HIS A 145 11.32 14.85 15.14
CA HIS A 145 9.93 14.55 15.41
C HIS A 145 9.51 13.31 14.63
N ASP A 146 8.93 12.34 15.33
CA ASP A 146 8.35 11.15 14.73
C ASP A 146 7.01 11.47 14.04
N VAL A 147 6.60 10.58 13.15
CA VAL A 147 5.26 10.62 12.54
C VAL A 147 4.19 10.51 13.64
N GLU A 148 3.14 11.33 13.56
CA GLU A 148 1.95 11.15 14.39
C GLU A 148 1.18 9.90 13.93
N ASP A 149 1.49 8.79 14.58
CA ASP A 149 0.96 7.43 14.44
C ASP A 149 -0.55 7.36 14.21
N PHE A 150 -1.30 8.21 14.92
CA PHE A 150 -2.76 8.14 14.91
C PHE A 150 -3.38 8.57 13.56
N PHE A 151 -2.67 9.34 12.73
CA PHE A 151 -3.21 9.96 11.51
C PHE A 151 -2.51 9.53 10.22
N SER A 152 -1.47 8.72 10.35
CA SER A 152 -0.81 8.07 9.22
C SER A 152 -1.00 6.54 9.31
N PRO A 153 -2.25 6.01 9.43
CA PRO A 153 -2.47 4.57 9.55
C PRO A 153 -2.02 3.82 8.29
N GLU A 154 -1.98 4.50 7.14
CA GLU A 154 -1.31 4.02 5.93
C GLU A 154 0.15 3.69 6.27
N LEU A 155 0.90 4.65 6.82
CA LEU A 155 2.29 4.50 7.23
C LEU A 155 2.51 3.38 8.28
N LEU A 156 1.62 3.23 9.27
CA LEU A 156 1.71 2.16 10.29
C LEU A 156 1.28 0.77 9.83
N ALA A 157 0.27 0.67 8.97
CA ALA A 157 0.00 -0.57 8.24
C ALA A 157 1.20 -0.94 7.34
N ASN A 158 1.94 0.07 6.87
CA ASN A 158 3.07 -0.07 5.96
C ASN A 158 4.42 -0.38 6.64
N PHE A 159 4.60 -0.10 7.94
CA PHE A 159 5.82 -0.50 8.67
C PHE A 159 5.94 -2.03 8.87
N GLY A 160 4.88 -2.79 8.58
CA GLY A 160 4.91 -4.27 8.48
C GLY A 160 5.38 -4.81 7.12
N GLY A 161 5.77 -3.94 6.18
CA GLY A 161 6.26 -4.29 4.85
C GLY A 161 5.25 -3.96 3.75
N LEU A 162 5.48 -2.85 3.05
CA LEU A 162 4.80 -2.55 1.79
C LEU A 162 5.33 -3.45 0.69
N ALA A 163 4.49 -4.30 0.10
CA ALA A 163 4.85 -5.02 -1.11
C ALA A 163 4.60 -4.17 -2.35
N LEU A 164 5.68 -3.80 -3.05
CA LEU A 164 5.64 -3.08 -4.31
C LEU A 164 6.00 -4.04 -5.45
N ALA A 165 5.09 -4.23 -6.40
CA ALA A 165 5.42 -4.92 -7.65
C ALA A 165 6.39 -4.09 -8.51
N PRO A 166 7.12 -4.70 -9.47
CA PRO A 166 7.94 -3.97 -10.42
C PRO A 166 7.15 -2.86 -11.14
N GLY A 167 7.65 -1.62 -11.05
CA GLY A 167 7.00 -0.43 -11.62
C GLY A 167 5.79 0.09 -10.82
N GLU A 168 5.44 -0.55 -9.71
CA GLU A 168 4.39 -0.07 -8.79
C GLU A 168 4.80 1.24 -8.15
N MET A 169 3.84 2.14 -8.01
CA MET A 169 4.00 3.36 -7.25
C MET A 169 2.93 3.46 -6.18
N GLN A 170 3.33 3.88 -4.97
CA GLN A 170 2.40 4.19 -3.90
C GLN A 170 2.62 5.58 -3.37
N THR A 171 1.52 6.29 -3.16
CA THR A 171 1.49 7.59 -2.49
C THR A 171 0.98 7.42 -1.08
N ALA A 172 1.57 8.16 -0.14
CA ALA A 172 1.08 8.22 1.23
C ALA A 172 1.28 9.61 1.83
N THR A 173 0.66 9.82 2.99
CA THR A 173 0.76 11.07 3.74
C THR A 173 1.37 10.79 5.12
N ALA A 174 2.36 11.60 5.51
CA ALA A 174 2.86 11.66 6.88
C ALA A 174 2.45 12.99 7.50
N THR A 175 2.10 12.98 8.77
CA THR A 175 1.92 14.21 9.55
C THR A 175 2.82 14.19 10.77
N PHE A 176 3.46 15.32 11.03
CA PHE A 176 4.31 15.58 12.18
C PHE A 176 3.68 16.70 13.00
N GLU A 177 3.97 16.73 14.30
CA GLU A 177 3.65 17.85 15.17
C GLU A 177 4.96 18.56 15.54
N ILE A 178 5.16 19.79 15.06
CA ILE A 178 6.41 20.55 15.23
C ILE A 178 6.15 21.95 15.83
N PRO A 179 7.15 22.63 16.41
CA PRO A 179 6.99 24.01 16.86
C PRO A 179 6.56 24.95 15.73
N VAL A 180 5.67 25.91 16.01
CA VAL A 180 5.19 26.89 15.02
C VAL A 180 6.30 27.70 14.34
N ASP A 181 7.42 27.89 15.04
CA ASP A 181 8.54 28.73 14.60
C ASP A 181 9.76 27.90 14.14
N ALA A 182 9.56 26.61 13.77
CA ALA A 182 10.60 25.73 13.25
C ALA A 182 11.27 26.34 11.99
N PRO A 183 12.57 26.72 12.04
CA PRO A 183 13.18 27.58 11.03
C PRO A 183 13.54 26.89 9.71
N ALA A 184 13.76 25.57 9.71
CA ALA A 184 14.23 24.84 8.53
C ALA A 184 13.90 23.34 8.63
N PRO A 185 12.61 22.96 8.64
CA PRO A 185 12.25 21.55 8.72
C PRO A 185 12.88 20.75 7.58
N THR A 186 13.52 19.63 7.92
CA THR A 186 14.18 18.71 6.98
C THR A 186 13.72 17.29 7.28
N LEU A 187 13.18 16.60 6.28
CA LEU A 187 12.78 15.20 6.42
C LEU A 187 14.01 14.31 6.26
N HIS A 188 14.24 13.42 7.23
CA HIS A 188 15.24 12.35 7.18
C HIS A 188 14.53 11.01 6.97
N VAL A 189 14.88 10.31 5.89
CA VAL A 189 14.32 9.00 5.57
C VAL A 189 15.44 8.00 5.36
N THR A 190 15.37 6.87 6.06
CA THR A 190 16.25 5.72 5.83
C THR A 190 15.37 4.54 5.42
N PRO A 191 15.09 4.36 4.11
CA PRO A 191 14.28 3.25 3.64
C PRO A 191 15.06 1.94 3.78
N SER A 192 14.37 0.85 4.09
CA SER A 192 14.92 -0.50 4.03
C SER A 192 14.10 -1.34 3.06
N VAL A 193 14.79 -2.01 2.13
CA VAL A 193 14.15 -2.82 1.09
C VAL A 193 14.54 -4.27 1.22
N ARG A 194 13.60 -5.18 1.02
CA ARG A 194 13.85 -6.62 0.99
C ARG A 194 13.46 -7.20 -0.35
N ARG A 195 14.45 -7.77 -1.04
CA ARG A 195 14.28 -8.62 -2.22
C ARG A 195 14.36 -10.06 -1.75
N LEU A 196 13.29 -10.82 -1.82
CA LEU A 196 13.35 -12.18 -1.29
C LEU A 196 14.18 -13.11 -2.19
N PRO A 197 14.97 -14.05 -1.60
CA PRO A 197 15.01 -14.44 -0.19
C PRO A 197 16.03 -13.67 0.68
N ALA A 198 16.57 -12.52 0.23
CA ALA A 198 17.57 -11.77 0.97
C ALA A 198 17.00 -11.09 2.23
N ASP A 199 17.89 -10.74 3.16
CA ASP A 199 17.60 -9.88 4.29
C ASP A 199 17.26 -8.44 3.84
N PHE A 200 16.72 -7.64 4.75
CA PHE A 200 16.53 -6.21 4.49
C PHE A 200 17.88 -5.54 4.24
N GLU A 201 17.96 -4.84 3.11
CA GLU A 201 19.03 -3.93 2.75
C GLU A 201 18.58 -2.52 3.16
N ALA A 202 19.23 -1.95 4.18
CA ALA A 202 19.08 -0.54 4.49
C ALA A 202 19.69 0.29 3.35
N LEU A 203 18.88 1.17 2.77
CA LEU A 203 19.34 2.14 1.79
C LEU A 203 19.98 3.34 2.51
N PRO A 204 20.86 4.10 1.86
CA PRO A 204 21.44 5.31 2.45
C PRO A 204 20.35 6.28 2.93
N GLU A 205 20.59 7.00 4.03
CA GLU A 205 19.69 8.07 4.48
C GLU A 205 19.55 9.13 3.37
N ALA A 206 18.34 9.59 3.13
CA ALA A 206 18.05 10.78 2.34
C ALA A 206 17.54 11.90 3.24
N ALA A 207 18.04 13.11 2.97
CA ALA A 207 17.54 14.34 3.55
C ALA A 207 16.74 15.12 2.49
N VAL A 208 15.57 15.62 2.86
CA VAL A 208 14.73 16.48 2.01
C VAL A 208 14.42 17.77 2.75
N ASP A 209 14.90 18.90 2.23
CA ASP A 209 14.44 20.22 2.67
C ASP A 209 12.98 20.40 2.25
N VAL A 210 12.10 20.45 3.24
CA VAL A 210 10.65 20.53 3.01
C VAL A 210 10.12 21.97 2.93
N VAL A 211 11.01 22.96 3.10
CA VAL A 211 10.70 24.39 2.94
C VAL A 211 10.88 24.84 1.49
N SER A 212 11.90 24.31 0.82
CA SER A 212 12.19 24.60 -0.58
C SER A 212 11.41 23.68 -1.52
N ALA A 213 10.99 24.22 -2.67
CA ALA A 213 10.31 23.47 -3.71
C ALA A 213 11.00 23.67 -5.07
N ALA A 214 11.10 22.59 -5.84
CA ALA A 214 11.62 22.62 -7.20
C ALA A 214 10.76 23.52 -8.09
N GLU A 215 11.40 24.30 -8.97
CA GLU A 215 10.68 25.14 -9.94
C GLU A 215 9.82 24.31 -10.90
N THR A 216 10.30 23.10 -11.24
CA THR A 216 9.57 22.11 -12.03
C THR A 216 9.52 20.80 -11.25
N PRO A 217 8.44 20.53 -10.51
CA PRO A 217 8.33 19.32 -9.72
C PRO A 217 8.37 18.06 -10.60
N ALA A 218 9.18 17.10 -10.20
CA ALA A 218 9.17 15.76 -10.74
C ALA A 218 7.81 15.09 -10.51
N THR A 219 7.46 14.18 -11.40
CA THR A 219 6.27 13.34 -11.26
C THR A 219 6.69 11.90 -11.44
N LEU A 220 6.47 11.09 -10.41
CA LEU A 220 6.59 9.64 -10.54
C LEU A 220 5.31 9.10 -11.17
N THR A 221 5.43 8.09 -12.03
CA THR A 221 4.29 7.44 -12.67
C THR A 221 4.41 5.94 -12.54
N GLN A 222 3.29 5.31 -12.21
CA GLN A 222 3.15 3.87 -12.12
C GLN A 222 3.27 3.24 -13.51
N THR A 223 4.18 2.28 -13.64
CA THR A 223 4.57 1.65 -14.91
C THR A 223 4.72 0.14 -14.71
N PHE A 224 3.63 -0.51 -14.31
CA PHE A 224 3.62 -1.96 -14.17
C PHE A 224 4.02 -2.65 -15.48
N ARG A 225 4.78 -3.73 -15.36
CA ARG A 225 5.18 -4.59 -16.49
C ARG A 225 4.35 -5.87 -16.49
N ASN A 226 4.10 -6.43 -17.68
CA ASN A 226 3.40 -7.71 -17.86
C ASN A 226 2.03 -7.78 -17.17
N VAL A 227 1.20 -6.74 -17.38
CA VAL A 227 -0.13 -6.64 -16.78
C VAL A 227 -1.17 -7.35 -17.66
N PRO A 228 -1.78 -8.47 -17.20
CA PRO A 228 -2.90 -9.08 -17.89
C PRO A 228 -4.07 -8.11 -18.09
N GLY A 229 -4.74 -8.29 -19.23
CA GLY A 229 -5.98 -7.59 -19.53
C GLY A 229 -7.18 -8.15 -18.75
N VAL A 230 -8.28 -7.41 -18.74
CA VAL A 230 -9.57 -7.93 -18.29
C VAL A 230 -9.93 -9.17 -19.10
N GLY A 231 -10.37 -10.21 -18.41
CA GLY A 231 -10.67 -11.52 -18.96
C GLY A 231 -9.49 -12.50 -18.95
N GLU A 232 -8.27 -12.06 -18.66
CA GLU A 232 -7.08 -12.91 -18.59
C GLU A 232 -6.80 -13.40 -17.16
N GLU A 233 -6.33 -14.64 -17.05
CA GLU A 233 -5.91 -15.23 -15.78
C GLU A 233 -4.47 -14.84 -15.44
N ALA A 234 -4.22 -14.55 -14.17
CA ALA A 234 -2.89 -14.38 -13.61
C ALA A 234 -2.64 -15.46 -12.55
N ARG A 235 -1.41 -15.97 -12.49
CA ARG A 235 -1.05 -17.08 -11.58
C ARG A 235 0.18 -16.75 -10.77
N VAL A 236 0.13 -17.05 -9.49
CA VAL A 236 1.32 -16.99 -8.63
C VAL A 236 1.20 -17.92 -7.43
N ALA A 237 2.29 -18.61 -7.06
CA ALA A 237 2.35 -19.45 -5.86
C ALA A 237 1.18 -20.46 -5.70
N GLY A 238 0.68 -21.02 -6.81
CA GLY A 238 -0.47 -21.93 -6.78
C GLY A 238 -1.83 -21.23 -6.66
N ILE A 239 -1.88 -19.92 -6.86
CA ILE A 239 -3.11 -19.14 -6.83
C ILE A 239 -3.38 -18.64 -8.24
N THR A 240 -4.58 -18.90 -8.73
CA THR A 240 -5.05 -18.37 -10.03
C THR A 240 -6.12 -17.34 -9.74
N ALA A 241 -5.94 -16.12 -10.24
CA ALA A 241 -6.94 -15.08 -10.14
C ALA A 241 -7.28 -14.51 -11.52
N ARG A 242 -8.45 -13.91 -11.63
CA ARG A 242 -8.96 -13.33 -12.87
C ARG A 242 -9.88 -12.16 -12.54
N VAL A 243 -9.68 -11.04 -13.22
CA VAL A 243 -10.71 -10.02 -13.37
C VAL A 243 -11.50 -10.39 -14.61
N ALA A 244 -12.69 -10.97 -14.44
CA ALA A 244 -13.50 -11.50 -15.54
C ALA A 244 -14.12 -10.36 -16.37
N ASP A 245 -14.59 -9.31 -15.70
CA ASP A 245 -15.21 -8.14 -16.31
C ASP A 245 -15.05 -6.91 -15.41
N VAL A 246 -15.15 -5.73 -16.00
CA VAL A 246 -15.21 -4.44 -15.28
C VAL A 246 -16.21 -3.51 -15.93
N ALA A 247 -17.10 -2.95 -15.12
CA ALA A 247 -18.01 -1.88 -15.54
C ALA A 247 -17.80 -0.63 -14.68
N PHE A 248 -17.84 0.54 -15.31
CA PHE A 248 -17.85 1.83 -14.61
C PHE A 248 -19.26 2.39 -14.67
N VAL A 249 -19.86 2.62 -13.51
CA VAL A 249 -21.25 3.05 -13.38
C VAL A 249 -21.38 4.27 -12.48
N ASP A 250 -22.36 5.12 -12.80
CA ASP A 250 -22.67 6.31 -12.01
C ASP A 250 -23.61 6.03 -10.83
N GLU A 251 -24.24 4.86 -10.80
CA GLU A 251 -25.26 4.52 -9.82
C GLU A 251 -25.16 3.05 -9.40
N VAL A 252 -25.28 2.82 -8.08
CA VAL A 252 -25.40 1.49 -7.48
C VAL A 252 -26.69 1.54 -6.64
N PRO A 253 -27.64 0.61 -6.82
CA PRO A 253 -28.87 0.63 -6.04
C PRO A 253 -28.58 0.66 -4.55
N GLU A 254 -29.35 1.46 -3.80
CA GLU A 254 -29.25 1.60 -2.33
C GLU A 254 -28.02 2.37 -1.80
N PHE A 255 -27.14 2.85 -2.68
CA PHE A 255 -25.98 3.66 -2.29
C PHE A 255 -25.99 5.03 -3.00
N ASP A 256 -25.92 6.09 -2.19
CA ASP A 256 -25.76 7.45 -2.70
C ASP A 256 -24.31 7.68 -3.14
N ARG A 257 -24.12 8.10 -4.39
CA ARG A 257 -22.81 8.41 -4.94
C ARG A 257 -22.28 9.74 -4.40
N PRO A 258 -21.05 9.77 -3.84
CA PRO A 258 -20.39 11.03 -3.53
C PRO A 258 -20.12 11.88 -4.79
N GLU A 259 -20.10 13.19 -4.63
CA GLU A 259 -19.71 14.09 -5.74
C GLU A 259 -18.27 13.81 -6.19
N GLY A 260 -18.05 13.80 -7.51
CA GLY A 260 -16.72 13.60 -8.10
C GLY A 260 -16.21 12.16 -8.09
N VAL A 261 -17.10 11.18 -7.86
CA VAL A 261 -16.79 9.74 -7.83
C VAL A 261 -17.59 9.02 -8.91
N GLU A 262 -17.12 7.87 -9.38
CA GLU A 262 -17.88 6.83 -10.08
C GLU A 262 -17.62 5.47 -9.39
N TYR A 263 -18.39 4.44 -9.75
CA TYR A 263 -18.20 3.10 -9.20
C TYR A 263 -17.54 2.18 -10.21
N ALA A 264 -16.42 1.57 -9.84
CA ALA A 264 -15.85 0.44 -10.54
C ALA A 264 -16.47 -0.85 -10.01
N VAL A 265 -17.25 -1.54 -10.84
CA VAL A 265 -17.85 -2.85 -10.59
C VAL A 265 -16.92 -3.91 -11.20
N VAL A 266 -16.17 -4.59 -10.34
CA VAL A 266 -15.13 -5.57 -10.73
C VAL A 266 -15.66 -6.97 -10.47
N ASP A 267 -15.81 -7.77 -11.53
CA ASP A 267 -16.14 -9.19 -11.45
C ASP A 267 -14.85 -10.00 -11.36
N LEU A 268 -14.69 -10.75 -10.28
CA LEU A 268 -13.43 -11.40 -9.97
C LEU A 268 -13.61 -12.84 -9.51
N SER A 269 -12.63 -13.68 -9.84
CA SER A 269 -12.54 -15.05 -9.39
C SER A 269 -11.13 -15.38 -8.93
N VAL A 270 -11.02 -16.11 -7.82
CA VAL A 270 -9.76 -16.61 -7.25
C VAL A 270 -9.91 -18.11 -7.01
N ALA A 271 -8.93 -18.89 -7.45
CA ALA A 271 -8.78 -20.31 -7.18
C ALA A 271 -7.47 -20.54 -6.42
N ASN A 272 -7.55 -21.33 -5.34
CA ASN A 272 -6.43 -21.65 -4.47
C ASN A 272 -5.98 -23.09 -4.71
N ASP A 273 -5.00 -23.30 -5.57
CA ASP A 273 -4.32 -24.59 -5.76
C ASP A 273 -3.08 -24.74 -4.85
N SER A 274 -2.86 -23.79 -3.93
CA SER A 274 -1.77 -23.87 -2.95
C SER A 274 -2.10 -24.82 -1.80
N ALA A 275 -1.10 -25.14 -0.99
CA ALA A 275 -1.26 -26.03 0.16
C ALA A 275 -1.84 -25.33 1.41
N ILE A 276 -2.00 -24.00 1.39
CA ILE A 276 -2.43 -23.20 2.53
C ILE A 276 -3.68 -22.39 2.19
N PRO A 277 -4.57 -22.11 3.17
CA PRO A 277 -5.70 -21.23 2.96
C PRO A 277 -5.24 -19.81 2.60
N ILE A 278 -6.01 -19.10 1.78
CA ILE A 278 -5.73 -17.70 1.41
C ILE A 278 -6.90 -16.80 1.79
N VAL A 279 -6.59 -15.56 2.19
CA VAL A 279 -7.60 -14.51 2.39
C VAL A 279 -7.61 -13.64 1.15
N ALA A 280 -8.80 -13.39 0.61
CA ALA A 280 -9.02 -12.59 -0.58
C ALA A 280 -9.78 -11.29 -0.25
N ASP A 281 -9.51 -10.68 0.90
CA ASP A 281 -10.16 -9.41 1.26
C ASP A 281 -9.39 -8.19 0.72
N VAL A 282 -9.99 -7.01 0.86
CA VAL A 282 -9.59 -5.72 0.34
C VAL A 282 -9.79 -4.70 1.46
N GLY A 283 -8.72 -3.97 1.78
CA GLY A 283 -8.72 -2.95 2.82
C GLY A 283 -7.80 -3.21 4.01
N GLY A 284 -6.85 -4.13 3.89
CA GLY A 284 -5.78 -4.34 4.85
C GLY A 284 -4.43 -4.54 4.18
N VAL A 285 -3.37 -4.58 4.99
CA VAL A 285 -2.03 -5.03 4.56
C VAL A 285 -2.19 -6.43 3.93
N GLY A 286 -2.09 -6.50 2.60
CA GLY A 286 -2.37 -7.73 1.86
C GLY A 286 -3.80 -7.90 1.44
N GLY A 287 -4.15 -7.35 0.29
CA GLY A 287 -5.47 -7.55 -0.27
C GLY A 287 -5.66 -6.99 -1.67
N MET A 288 -6.93 -6.98 -2.06
CA MET A 288 -7.53 -6.22 -3.15
C MET A 288 -7.17 -4.73 -3.12
N ALA A 289 -6.74 -4.09 -4.21
CA ALA A 289 -6.76 -2.63 -4.28
C ALA A 289 -6.93 -2.15 -5.72
N LEU A 290 -7.54 -0.98 -5.89
CA LEU A 290 -7.51 -0.24 -7.14
C LEU A 290 -6.50 0.91 -7.02
N THR A 291 -5.63 1.08 -8.01
CA THR A 291 -4.64 2.17 -8.03
C THR A 291 -4.60 2.83 -9.41
N ASP A 292 -4.37 4.13 -9.48
CA ASP A 292 -4.19 4.82 -10.76
C ASP A 292 -2.71 5.03 -11.15
N ALA A 293 -2.48 5.71 -12.26
CA ALA A 293 -1.14 6.08 -12.74
C ALA A 293 -0.33 6.90 -11.73
N LEU A 294 -1.01 7.62 -10.85
CA LEU A 294 -0.44 8.47 -9.82
C LEU A 294 -0.34 7.73 -8.47
N GLY A 295 -0.51 6.40 -8.45
CA GLY A 295 -0.36 5.60 -7.24
C GLY A 295 -1.42 5.87 -6.17
N ARG A 296 -2.50 6.59 -6.53
CA ARG A 296 -3.62 6.86 -5.62
C ARG A 296 -4.40 5.57 -5.45
N SER A 297 -4.54 5.12 -4.20
CA SER A 297 -5.30 3.91 -3.86
C SER A 297 -6.77 4.23 -3.62
N PHE A 298 -7.64 3.41 -4.19
CA PHE A 298 -9.08 3.44 -4.00
C PHE A 298 -9.49 2.16 -3.26
N ALA A 299 -9.67 2.27 -1.94
CA ALA A 299 -9.97 1.14 -1.06
C ALA A 299 -11.39 1.19 -0.46
N ARG A 300 -12.14 2.28 -0.67
CA ARG A 300 -13.50 2.41 -0.13
C ARG A 300 -14.45 1.50 -0.91
N ARG A 301 -14.83 0.40 -0.25
CA ARG A 301 -15.77 -0.60 -0.77
C ARG A 301 -17.20 -0.27 -0.37
N LEU A 302 -18.15 -0.63 -1.23
CA LEU A 302 -19.54 -0.77 -0.83
C LEU A 302 -19.77 -2.19 -0.32
N GLU A 303 -20.26 -2.32 0.92
CA GLU A 303 -20.65 -3.62 1.47
C GLU A 303 -22.04 -3.98 0.95
N LEU A 304 -22.07 -4.89 -0.02
CA LEU A 304 -23.31 -5.36 -0.63
C LEU A 304 -23.99 -6.40 0.28
N PRO A 305 -25.31 -6.35 0.50
CA PRO A 305 -26.02 -7.28 1.36
C PRO A 305 -26.21 -8.69 0.78
N GLY A 306 -25.75 -8.96 -0.45
CA GLY A 306 -25.78 -10.32 -1.03
C GLY A 306 -25.42 -10.40 -2.52
N GLU A 307 -26.14 -9.67 -3.39
CA GLU A 307 -25.92 -9.74 -4.84
C GLU A 307 -25.97 -8.35 -5.49
N PHE A 308 -25.25 -8.18 -6.60
CA PHE A 308 -25.36 -7.04 -7.50
C PHE A 308 -25.68 -7.54 -8.91
N GLU A 309 -26.83 -7.15 -9.46
CA GLU A 309 -27.31 -7.56 -10.79
C GLU A 309 -27.35 -9.10 -10.98
N GLY A 310 -27.73 -9.83 -9.94
CA GLY A 310 -27.80 -11.29 -9.96
C GLY A 310 -26.45 -12.01 -9.87
N ARG A 311 -25.37 -11.28 -9.56
CA ARG A 311 -24.04 -11.83 -9.27
C ARG A 311 -23.77 -11.74 -7.77
N PRO A 312 -23.20 -12.79 -7.14
CA PRO A 312 -22.88 -12.76 -5.72
C PRO A 312 -21.88 -11.65 -5.42
N ALA A 313 -22.08 -10.96 -4.30
CA ALA A 313 -21.08 -10.03 -3.78
C ALA A 313 -19.82 -10.82 -3.41
N TYR A 314 -18.66 -10.26 -3.73
CA TYR A 314 -17.39 -10.83 -3.29
C TYR A 314 -17.15 -10.42 -1.82
N ASP A 315 -17.39 -11.36 -0.91
CA ASP A 315 -17.32 -11.16 0.53
C ASP A 315 -15.91 -11.27 1.13
N GLY A 316 -14.92 -11.68 0.33
CA GLY A 316 -13.53 -11.79 0.78
C GLY A 316 -13.28 -12.95 1.75
N GLU A 317 -14.15 -13.98 1.72
CA GLU A 317 -14.01 -15.16 2.56
C GLU A 317 -12.67 -15.91 2.36
N LEU A 318 -12.33 -16.71 3.37
CA LEU A 318 -11.19 -17.62 3.33
C LEU A 318 -11.37 -18.64 2.20
N VAL A 319 -10.41 -18.74 1.28
CA VAL A 319 -10.41 -19.74 0.21
C VAL A 319 -9.48 -20.89 0.61
N GLU A 320 -10.05 -22.03 0.96
CA GLU A 320 -9.28 -23.21 1.36
C GLU A 320 -8.50 -23.84 0.18
N PRO A 321 -7.46 -24.64 0.44
CA PRO A 321 -6.78 -25.43 -0.59
C PRO A 321 -7.75 -26.23 -1.46
N GLY A 322 -7.61 -26.10 -2.78
CA GLY A 322 -8.45 -26.71 -3.82
C GLY A 322 -9.81 -26.04 -4.03
N GLN A 323 -10.10 -24.92 -3.37
CA GLN A 323 -11.36 -24.18 -3.53
C GLN A 323 -11.21 -22.95 -4.43
N SER A 324 -12.35 -22.41 -4.83
CA SER A 324 -12.45 -21.17 -5.59
C SER A 324 -13.55 -20.27 -5.04
N ALA A 325 -13.31 -18.97 -5.04
CA ALA A 325 -14.29 -17.93 -4.76
C ALA A 325 -14.47 -17.03 -5.98
N ALA A 326 -15.70 -16.59 -6.24
CA ALA A 326 -16.01 -15.67 -7.33
C ALA A 326 -17.16 -14.75 -6.94
N GLY A 327 -17.17 -13.54 -7.48
CA GLY A 327 -18.18 -12.54 -7.17
C GLY A 327 -17.81 -11.13 -7.63
N VAL A 328 -18.70 -10.20 -7.33
CA VAL A 328 -18.60 -8.81 -7.74
C VAL A 328 -18.21 -7.94 -6.56
N ARG A 329 -17.30 -7.01 -6.84
CA ARG A 329 -16.84 -6.01 -5.90
C ARG A 329 -17.05 -4.61 -6.47
N ILE A 330 -17.51 -3.70 -5.63
CA ILE A 330 -17.77 -2.31 -6.03
C ILE A 330 -16.89 -1.37 -5.24
N VAL A 331 -16.14 -0.53 -5.95
CA VAL A 331 -15.17 0.41 -5.38
C VAL A 331 -15.44 1.81 -5.91
N GLU A 332 -15.43 2.79 -5.01
CA GLU A 332 -15.49 4.21 -5.37
C GLU A 332 -14.17 4.65 -6.00
N VAL A 333 -14.19 5.16 -7.23
CA VAL A 333 -13.02 5.65 -7.96
C VAL A 333 -13.24 7.05 -8.53
N ALA A 334 -12.15 7.78 -8.79
CA ALA A 334 -12.24 9.06 -9.48
C ALA A 334 -12.52 8.85 -10.98
N PRO A 335 -13.45 9.61 -11.61
CA PRO A 335 -13.79 9.47 -13.02
C PRO A 335 -12.61 9.65 -13.99
N ASP A 336 -11.60 10.41 -13.58
CA ASP A 336 -10.39 10.69 -14.35
C ASP A 336 -9.23 9.74 -14.02
N ALA A 337 -9.41 8.76 -13.13
CA ALA A 337 -8.39 7.79 -12.78
C ALA A 337 -8.03 6.91 -13.99
N SER A 338 -6.88 7.18 -14.62
CA SER A 338 -6.40 6.44 -15.78
C SER A 338 -4.87 6.48 -15.93
N PRO A 339 -4.23 5.38 -16.35
CA PRO A 339 -4.75 4.01 -16.27
C PRO A 339 -5.19 3.63 -14.86
N LEU A 340 -6.18 2.74 -14.77
CA LEU A 340 -6.64 2.17 -13.50
C LEU A 340 -6.24 0.71 -13.43
N TYR A 341 -5.57 0.33 -12.34
CA TYR A 341 -5.08 -1.02 -12.11
C TYR A 341 -5.79 -1.65 -10.93
N PHE A 342 -6.15 -2.93 -11.08
CA PHE A 342 -6.53 -3.79 -9.97
C PHE A 342 -5.32 -4.59 -9.53
N THR A 343 -5.01 -4.57 -8.25
CA THR A 343 -3.88 -5.30 -7.68
C THR A 343 -4.36 -6.23 -6.59
N TYR A 344 -3.97 -7.51 -6.62
CA TYR A 344 -4.26 -8.49 -5.57
C TYR A 344 -2.95 -8.95 -4.93
N ALA A 345 -2.73 -8.55 -3.68
CA ALA A 345 -1.64 -9.08 -2.86
C ALA A 345 -2.15 -10.30 -2.07
N VAL A 346 -1.52 -11.45 -2.27
CA VAL A 346 -1.89 -12.67 -1.56
C VAL A 346 -1.43 -12.58 -0.11
N ALA A 347 -2.37 -12.63 0.83
CA ALA A 347 -2.12 -12.44 2.26
C ALA A 347 -1.41 -13.61 2.96
N SER A 348 -1.27 -14.77 2.33
CA SER A 348 -0.55 -15.92 2.91
C SER A 348 0.88 -15.56 3.34
N ASP A 349 1.44 -14.52 2.74
CA ASP A 349 2.85 -14.14 2.88
C ASP A 349 3.03 -12.93 3.81
N LEU A 350 1.94 -12.30 4.26
CA LEU A 350 1.99 -11.07 5.06
C LEU A 350 1.86 -11.30 6.56
N TRP A 351 1.22 -12.39 6.96
CA TRP A 351 1.08 -12.76 8.38
C TRP A 351 2.26 -13.58 8.90
N ALA A 352 3.10 -14.11 8.01
CA ALA A 352 4.33 -14.77 8.37
C ALA A 352 5.48 -13.74 8.44
N VAL A 353 5.36 -12.81 9.39
CA VAL A 353 6.46 -11.95 9.85
C VAL A 353 7.56 -12.87 10.41
N GLY A 354 8.44 -13.36 9.52
CA GLY A 354 9.55 -14.26 9.86
C GLY A 354 9.85 -15.41 8.89
N THR A 355 9.05 -15.69 7.85
CA THR A 355 9.31 -16.86 6.97
C THR A 355 10.03 -16.55 5.66
N GLY A 356 10.09 -15.28 5.23
CA GLY A 356 10.86 -14.90 4.04
C GLY A 356 10.24 -15.34 2.71
N GLU A 357 8.91 -15.50 2.62
CA GLU A 357 8.24 -15.76 1.34
C GLU A 357 7.73 -14.47 0.67
N ALA A 358 7.85 -14.43 -0.66
CA ALA A 358 7.66 -13.23 -1.47
C ALA A 358 6.20 -12.85 -1.54
N VAL A 359 5.85 -11.63 -1.11
CA VAL A 359 4.52 -11.08 -1.35
C VAL A 359 4.36 -10.93 -2.85
N ASN A 360 3.67 -11.91 -3.42
CA ASN A 360 3.37 -11.91 -4.82
C ASN A 360 2.10 -11.10 -5.05
N LYS A 361 2.22 -10.04 -5.87
CA LYS A 361 1.09 -9.21 -6.27
C LYS A 361 0.68 -9.57 -7.69
N LEU A 362 -0.59 -9.83 -7.92
CA LEU A 362 -1.16 -9.95 -9.26
C LEU A 362 -1.74 -8.59 -9.66
N VAL A 363 -1.55 -8.15 -10.90
CA VAL A 363 -1.97 -6.83 -11.37
C VAL A 363 -2.73 -6.96 -12.69
N TRP A 364 -3.85 -6.24 -12.83
CA TRP A 364 -4.63 -6.14 -14.07
C TRP A 364 -4.85 -4.68 -14.42
N ARG A 365 -4.90 -4.36 -15.71
CA ARG A 365 -5.27 -3.03 -16.19
C ARG A 365 -6.76 -3.04 -16.55
N LEU A 366 -7.53 -2.19 -15.88
CA LEU A 366 -8.97 -2.08 -16.04
C LEU A 366 -9.37 -1.07 -17.12
N ARG A 367 -8.61 0.03 -17.25
CA ARG A 367 -8.71 1.02 -18.33
C ARG A 367 -7.39 1.76 -18.52
#